data_AF-A0A1F8LWF2-F1
#
_entry.id   AF-A0A1F8LWF2-F1
#
_cell.length_a   1.000
_cell.length_b   1.000
_cell.length_c   1.000
_cell.angle_alpha   90.00
_cell.angle_beta   90.00
_cell.angle_gamma   90.00
#
_symmetry.space_group_name_H-M   'P 1'
#
loop_
_entity.id
_entity.type
_entity.pdbx_description
1 polymer ?
#
loop_
_entity_poly.entity_id
_entity_poly.type
_entity_poly.pdbx_seq_one_letter_code
_entity_poly.pdbx_strand_id
1 'polypeptide(L)'
;MSNKIQVLDPIGQPSGIFGRRLNEDSPMSAIHDPTYQPRDTSENLGFLKMAERLDTLEGKTVYLVNTMFAGGHEFMEELQDWFTKNRPGVKTVLRDKKLGWATDEPGLWREIKENGDAVIFGVGG
;
A
#
# COMPACT_ATOMS: atom_id res chain seq x y z
N MET A 1 -6.35 -22.04 26.37
CA MET A 1 -6.92 -22.09 25.01
C MET A 1 -7.96 -20.97 24.94
N SER A 2 -7.67 -19.89 24.21
CA SER A 2 -8.55 -18.70 24.17
C SER A 2 -9.79 -19.00 23.34
N ASN A 3 -10.97 -19.02 23.95
CA ASN A 3 -12.23 -19.11 23.22
C ASN A 3 -12.41 -17.85 22.37
N LYS A 4 -12.45 -18.01 21.05
CA LYS A 4 -12.73 -16.91 20.12
C LYS A 4 -14.25 -16.70 20.10
N ILE A 5 -14.73 -15.54 20.53
CA ILE A 5 -16.14 -15.15 20.36
C ILE A 5 -16.33 -14.67 18.92
N GLN A 6 -17.28 -15.27 18.22
CA GLN A 6 -17.65 -14.91 16.85
C GLN A 6 -18.60 -13.72 16.90
N VAL A 7 -18.17 -12.57 16.38
CA VAL A 7 -19.01 -11.39 16.25
C VAL A 7 -19.80 -11.52 14.96
N LEU A 8 -21.13 -11.41 15.08
CA LEU A 8 -22.05 -11.43 13.96
C LEU A 8 -22.48 -9.99 13.63
N ASP A 9 -22.75 -9.71 12.37
CA ASP A 9 -23.41 -8.49 11.93
C ASP A 9 -24.91 -8.49 12.34
N PRO A 10 -25.66 -7.39 12.07
CA PRO A 10 -27.07 -7.29 12.43
C PRO A 10 -28.00 -8.33 11.78
N ILE A 11 -27.54 -9.04 10.74
CA ILE A 11 -28.27 -10.14 10.08
C ILE A 11 -27.69 -11.52 10.41
N GLY A 12 -26.76 -11.59 11.38
CA GLY A 12 -26.21 -12.84 11.87
C GLY A 12 -25.05 -13.40 11.04
N GLN A 13 -24.47 -12.63 10.10
CA GLN A 13 -23.32 -13.07 9.32
C GLN A 13 -21.99 -12.75 10.01
N PRO A 14 -20.97 -13.62 9.91
CA PRO A 14 -19.65 -13.33 10.45
C PRO A 14 -19.07 -12.09 9.74
N SER A 15 -18.95 -10.97 10.45
CA SER A 15 -18.51 -9.70 9.87
C SER A 15 -17.00 -9.62 9.62
N GLY A 16 -16.24 -10.66 10.01
CA GLY A 16 -14.79 -10.73 9.85
C GLY A 16 -14.02 -10.30 11.11
N ILE A 17 -12.69 -10.35 11.02
CA ILE A 17 -11.76 -9.96 12.10
C ILE A 17 -11.29 -8.53 11.82
N PHE A 18 -11.93 -7.52 12.43
CA PHE A 18 -11.46 -6.14 12.36
C PHE A 18 -10.65 -5.79 13.61
N GLY A 19 -9.33 -5.61 13.41
CA GLY A 19 -8.39 -5.20 14.46
C GLY A 19 -8.24 -6.21 15.61
N ARG A 20 -7.20 -6.05 16.42
CA ARG A 20 -7.16 -6.72 17.72
C ARG A 20 -8.12 -5.98 18.66
N ARG A 21 -8.97 -6.72 19.39
CA ARG A 21 -9.80 -6.15 20.46
C ARG A 21 -8.92 -5.68 21.60
N LEU A 22 -9.40 -4.66 22.31
CA LEU A 22 -8.91 -4.32 23.65
C LEU A 22 -9.15 -5.52 24.59
N ASN A 23 -8.37 -5.62 25.66
CA ASN A 23 -8.63 -6.60 26.71
C ASN A 23 -9.98 -6.29 27.37
N GLU A 24 -10.63 -7.30 27.94
CA GLU A 24 -11.94 -7.15 28.60
C GLU A 24 -11.91 -6.14 29.75
N ASP A 25 -10.75 -6.00 30.39
CA ASP A 25 -10.53 -5.10 31.53
C ASP A 25 -10.13 -3.68 31.12
N SER A 26 -9.99 -3.41 29.82
CA SER A 26 -9.58 -2.09 29.34
C SER A 26 -10.67 -1.04 29.58
N PRO A 27 -10.33 0.18 30.04
CA PRO A 27 -11.31 1.24 30.23
C PRO A 27 -11.93 1.67 28.90
N MET A 28 -13.18 2.14 28.91
CA MET A 28 -13.88 2.59 27.69
C MET A 28 -13.13 3.67 26.90
N SER A 29 -12.31 4.50 27.57
CA SER A 29 -11.45 5.51 26.93
C SER A 29 -10.30 4.91 26.11
N ALA A 30 -9.97 3.64 26.28
CA ALA A 30 -8.85 2.96 25.62
C ALA A 30 -8.99 2.90 24.09
N ILE A 31 -10.20 3.08 23.54
CA ILE A 31 -10.41 3.13 22.09
C ILE A 31 -9.75 4.38 21.45
N HIS A 32 -9.63 5.46 22.22
CA HIS A 32 -9.05 6.74 21.80
C HIS A 32 -7.65 6.99 22.38
N ASP A 33 -7.21 6.16 23.32
CA ASP A 33 -5.90 6.30 23.95
C ASP A 33 -4.85 5.47 23.19
N PRO A 34 -3.87 6.12 22.54
CA PRO A 34 -2.86 5.42 21.75
C PRO A 34 -1.97 4.50 22.59
N THR A 35 -2.01 4.59 23.92
CA THR A 35 -1.29 3.72 24.87
C THR A 35 -1.92 2.33 24.96
N TYR A 36 -3.25 2.27 24.87
CA TYR A 36 -4.01 1.03 24.98
C TYR A 36 -4.44 0.44 23.64
N GLN A 37 -4.36 1.23 22.55
CA GLN A 37 -4.53 0.67 21.21
C GLN A 37 -3.54 -0.50 21.01
N PRO A 38 -4.02 -1.68 20.58
CA PRO A 38 -3.14 -2.81 20.33
C PRO A 38 -2.21 -2.46 19.16
N ARG A 39 -1.01 -2.01 19.49
CA ARG A 39 0.08 -1.83 18.54
C ARG A 39 0.64 -3.21 18.24
N ASP A 40 0.58 -3.64 16.98
CA ASP A 40 1.32 -4.83 16.58
C ASP A 40 2.82 -4.55 16.60
N THR A 41 3.62 -5.59 16.85
CA THR A 41 5.07 -5.48 16.77
C THR A 41 5.50 -5.33 15.31
N SER A 42 6.65 -4.71 15.08
CA SER A 42 7.24 -4.61 13.74
C SER A 42 7.50 -5.99 13.11
N GLU A 43 7.74 -7.03 13.92
CA GLU A 43 7.80 -8.42 13.46
C GLU A 43 6.44 -8.92 12.95
N ASN A 44 5.36 -8.69 13.69
CA ASN A 44 4.01 -9.12 13.27
C ASN A 44 3.55 -8.37 12.02
N LEU A 45 3.94 -7.10 11.84
CA LEU A 45 3.65 -6.32 10.63
C LEU A 45 4.68 -6.52 9.52
N GLY A 46 5.57 -7.51 9.65
CA GLY A 46 6.63 -7.78 8.66
C GLY A 46 6.09 -7.97 7.25
N PHE A 47 4.87 -8.49 7.11
CA PHE A 47 4.19 -8.68 5.82
C PHE A 47 3.68 -7.37 5.17
N LEU A 48 3.58 -6.28 5.93
CA LEU A 48 3.24 -4.94 5.43
C LEU A 48 4.49 -4.10 5.11
N LYS A 49 5.69 -4.67 5.25
CA LYS A 49 6.92 -3.94 4.92
C LYS A 49 6.93 -3.59 3.44
N MET A 50 7.24 -2.33 3.16
CA MET A 50 7.56 -1.90 1.80
C MET A 50 8.80 -2.66 1.31
N ALA A 51 8.99 -2.68 -0.02
CA ALA A 51 10.20 -3.20 -0.63
C ALA A 51 11.45 -2.57 0.02
N GLU A 52 12.54 -3.35 0.09
CA GLU A 52 13.82 -2.84 0.59
C GLU A 52 14.27 -1.64 -0.24
N ARG A 53 14.85 -0.65 0.45
CA ARG A 53 15.34 0.56 -0.20
C ARG A 53 16.53 0.19 -1.07
N LEU A 54 16.48 0.60 -2.35
CA LEU A 54 17.63 0.53 -3.24
C LEU A 54 18.69 1.56 -2.85
N ASP A 55 19.97 1.18 -2.94
CA ASP A 55 21.09 2.10 -2.72
C ASP A 55 21.20 3.16 -3.83
N THR A 56 20.74 2.83 -5.05
CA THR A 56 20.73 3.70 -6.21
C THR A 56 19.63 3.31 -7.20
N LEU A 57 19.20 4.27 -8.01
CA LEU A 57 18.28 4.06 -9.14
C LEU A 57 19.01 3.91 -10.49
N GLU A 58 20.33 4.10 -10.52
CA GLU A 58 21.12 3.99 -11.75
C GLU A 58 21.04 2.57 -12.32
N GLY A 59 20.68 2.45 -13.60
CA GLY A 59 20.47 1.18 -14.29
C GLY A 59 19.19 0.44 -13.89
N LYS A 60 18.34 1.03 -13.05
CA LYS A 60 17.11 0.41 -12.52
C LYS A 60 15.88 0.76 -13.34
N THR A 61 14.87 -0.09 -13.24
CA THR A 61 13.54 0.13 -13.81
C THR A 61 12.57 0.62 -12.74
N VAL A 62 12.09 1.86 -12.90
CA VAL A 62 11.11 2.50 -12.02
C VAL A 62 9.75 2.53 -12.73
N TYR A 63 8.77 1.86 -12.13
CA TYR A 63 7.39 1.93 -12.60
C TYR A 63 6.71 3.18 -12.05
N LEU A 64 6.14 4.00 -12.94
CA LEU A 64 5.31 5.14 -12.61
C LEU A 64 3.86 4.68 -12.73
N VAL A 65 3.18 4.47 -11.61
CA VAL A 65 1.80 3.96 -11.61
C VAL A 65 0.84 5.10 -11.33
N ASN A 66 0.08 5.49 -12.35
CA ASN A 66 -1.02 6.43 -12.20
C ASN A 66 -2.27 5.70 -11.68
N THR A 67 -2.91 6.28 -10.67
CA THR A 67 -4.07 5.66 -10.00
C THR A 67 -5.42 6.31 -10.36
N MET A 68 -5.45 7.04 -11.48
CA MET A 68 -6.62 7.72 -12.05
C MET A 68 -7.13 8.93 -11.25
N PHE A 69 -6.27 9.57 -10.44
CA PHE A 69 -6.58 10.90 -9.92
C PHE A 69 -6.54 11.93 -11.06
N ALA A 70 -7.38 12.96 -10.97
CA ALA A 70 -7.45 14.02 -11.97
C ALA A 70 -6.08 14.71 -12.11
N GLY A 71 -5.58 14.81 -13.34
CA GLY A 71 -4.24 15.37 -13.63
C GLY A 71 -3.06 14.42 -13.31
N GLY A 72 -3.33 13.23 -12.77
CA GLY A 72 -2.29 12.29 -12.35
C GLY A 72 -1.54 11.66 -13.50
N HIS A 73 -2.18 11.48 -14.66
CA HIS A 73 -1.53 10.92 -15.84
C HIS A 73 -0.50 11.89 -16.41
N GLU A 74 -0.93 13.13 -16.65
CA GLU A 74 -0.12 14.20 -17.20
C GLU A 74 1.09 14.51 -16.30
N PHE A 75 0.88 14.49 -14.97
CA PHE A 75 1.98 14.61 -14.02
C PHE A 75 3.01 13.47 -14.17
N MET A 76 2.56 12.24 -14.38
CA MET A 76 3.46 11.09 -14.54
C MET A 76 4.20 11.11 -15.87
N GLU A 77 3.59 11.64 -16.94
CA GLU A 77 4.28 11.91 -18.21
C GLU A 77 5.39 12.94 -18.01
N GLU A 78 5.12 14.08 -17.37
CA GLU A 78 6.13 15.10 -17.07
C GLU A 78 7.26 14.56 -16.16
N LEU A 79 6.91 13.69 -15.21
CA LEU A 79 7.89 13.03 -14.35
C LEU A 79 8.78 12.07 -15.15
N GLN A 80 8.21 11.27 -16.05
CA GLN A 80 8.95 10.41 -16.97
C GLN A 80 9.91 11.22 -17.86
N ASP A 81 9.42 12.34 -18.38
CA ASP A 81 10.20 13.28 -19.17
C ASP A 81 11.37 13.86 -18.39
N TRP A 82 11.13 14.21 -17.11
CA TRP A 82 12.17 14.69 -16.22
C TRP A 82 13.25 13.62 -15.98
N PHE A 83 12.86 12.35 -15.77
CA PHE A 83 13.82 11.25 -15.62
C PHE A 83 14.67 11.08 -16.87
N THR A 84 14.06 11.11 -18.05
CA THR A 84 14.78 11.01 -19.32
C THR A 84 15.83 12.12 -19.48
N LYS A 85 15.48 13.35 -19.10
CA LYS A 85 16.36 14.53 -19.22
C LYS A 85 17.47 14.58 -18.15
N ASN A 86 17.14 14.24 -16.90
CA ASN A 86 18.01 14.52 -15.75
C ASN A 86 18.64 13.26 -15.15
N ARG A 87 18.08 12.08 -15.44
CA ARG A 87 18.46 10.78 -14.89
C ARG A 87 18.39 9.70 -15.99
N PRO A 88 19.10 9.85 -17.12
CA PRO A 88 18.96 8.96 -18.29
C PRO A 88 19.36 7.50 -18.01
N GLY A 89 20.12 7.26 -16.95
CA GLY A 89 20.45 5.92 -16.47
C GLY A 89 19.31 5.18 -15.78
N VAL A 90 18.23 5.88 -15.42
CA VAL A 90 17.03 5.31 -14.81
C VAL A 90 16.02 5.02 -15.91
N LYS A 91 15.59 3.77 -16.04
CA LYS A 91 14.53 3.37 -16.97
C LYS A 91 13.19 3.61 -16.29
N THR A 92 12.26 4.28 -16.95
CA THR A 92 10.90 4.50 -16.43
C THR A 92 9.86 3.79 -17.28
N VAL A 93 8.85 3.21 -16.63
CA VAL A 93 7.69 2.59 -17.31
C VAL A 93 6.41 3.19 -16.75
N LEU A 94 5.64 3.90 -17.57
CA LEU A 94 4.35 4.46 -17.16
C LEU A 94 3.24 3.41 -17.33
N ARG A 95 2.45 3.24 -16.27
CA ARG A 95 1.27 2.37 -16.25
C ARG A 95 0.09 3.08 -15.60
N ASP A 96 -1.02 3.11 -16.30
CA ASP A 96 -2.30 3.45 -15.69
C ASP A 96 -2.92 2.22 -15.04
N LYS A 97 -3.42 2.40 -13.83
CA LYS A 97 -4.39 1.47 -13.27
C LYS A 97 -5.63 1.44 -14.17
N LYS A 98 -6.17 0.24 -14.39
CA LYS A 98 -7.38 0.01 -15.18
C LYS A 98 -8.64 0.35 -14.38
N LEU A 99 -8.58 0.15 -13.08
CA LEU A 99 -9.68 0.38 -12.16
C LEU A 99 -9.17 1.36 -11.09
N GLY A 100 -10.06 2.24 -10.60
CA GLY A 100 -9.68 3.36 -9.73
C GLY A 100 -8.81 2.97 -8.53
N TRP A 101 -8.15 3.94 -7.92
CA TRP A 101 -7.06 3.77 -6.93
C TRP A 101 -7.21 2.65 -5.87
N ALA A 102 -8.42 2.39 -5.38
CA ALA A 102 -8.68 1.36 -4.35
C ALA A 102 -8.76 -0.07 -4.89
N THR A 103 -8.77 -0.25 -6.21
CA THR A 103 -9.02 -1.55 -6.84
C THR A 103 -7.73 -2.33 -7.03
N ASP A 104 -7.75 -3.61 -6.63
CA ASP A 104 -6.62 -4.51 -6.81
C ASP A 104 -6.38 -4.84 -8.30
N GLU A 105 -5.11 -4.92 -8.70
CA GLU A 105 -4.70 -5.29 -10.06
C GLU A 105 -3.58 -6.33 -10.07
N PRO A 106 -3.92 -7.61 -9.81
CA PRO A 106 -2.94 -8.70 -9.67
C PRO A 106 -2.04 -8.87 -10.90
N GLY A 107 -2.54 -8.53 -12.09
CA GLY A 107 -1.76 -8.56 -13.34
C GLY A 107 -0.66 -7.50 -13.35
N LEU A 108 -0.99 -6.27 -12.99
CA LEU A 108 -0.03 -5.17 -12.91
C LEU A 108 1.03 -5.45 -11.84
N TRP A 109 0.62 -5.95 -10.66
CA TRP A 109 1.57 -6.27 -9.59
C TRP A 109 2.55 -7.37 -9.97
N ARG A 110 2.08 -8.36 -10.73
CA ARG A 110 2.95 -9.42 -11.26
C ARG A 110 3.95 -8.87 -12.26
N GLU A 111 3.50 -8.05 -13.20
CA GLU A 111 4.38 -7.37 -14.17
C GLU A 111 5.46 -6.56 -13.44
N ILE A 112 5.08 -5.75 -12.46
CA ILE A 112 6.01 -4.92 -11.69
C ILE A 112 6.99 -5.79 -10.90
N LYS A 113 6.52 -6.88 -10.29
CA LYS A 113 7.39 -7.78 -9.54
C LYS A 113 8.41 -8.50 -10.42
N GLU A 114 8.06 -8.78 -11.68
CA GLU A 114 8.94 -9.45 -12.63
C GLU A 114 9.95 -8.50 -13.28
N ASN A 115 9.57 -7.23 -13.51
CA ASN A 115 10.33 -6.32 -14.38
C ASN A 115 10.78 -5.02 -13.71
N GLY A 116 10.24 -4.67 -12.55
CA GLY A 116 10.50 -3.41 -11.85
C GLY A 116 11.40 -3.58 -10.63
N ASP A 117 12.30 -2.62 -10.43
CA ASP A 117 13.11 -2.52 -9.20
C ASP A 117 12.44 -1.60 -8.17
N ALA A 118 11.67 -0.60 -8.62
CA ALA A 118 10.98 0.36 -7.78
C ALA A 118 9.66 0.84 -8.39
N VAL A 119 8.81 1.42 -7.55
CA VAL A 119 7.52 2.00 -7.95
C VAL A 119 7.39 3.41 -7.38
N ILE A 120 6.94 4.33 -8.22
CA ILE A 120 6.35 5.62 -7.81
C ILE A 120 4.83 5.48 -8.01
N PHE A 121 4.08 5.64 -6.93
CA PHE A 121 2.64 5.38 -6.92
C PHE A 121 1.87 6.70 -6.76
N GLY A 122 1.16 7.13 -7.80
CA GLY A 122 0.49 8.44 -7.85
C GLY A 122 -0.86 8.42 -7.14
N VAL A 123 -0.87 8.62 -5.82
CA VAL A 123 -2.07 8.52 -4.95
C VAL A 123 -2.83 9.83 -4.73
N GLY A 124 -2.51 10.89 -5.46
CA GLY A 124 -3.18 12.18 -5.34
C GLY A 124 -2.49 13.27 -6.17
N GLY A 125 -3.17 14.41 -6.31
CA GLY A 125 -2.70 15.65 -6.94
C GLY A 125 -3.03 16.84 -6.05
#